data_AF-A0A0E3DB62-F1
#
_entry.id   AF-A0A0E3DB62-F1
#
_cell.length_a   1.000
_cell.length_b   1.000
_cell.length_c   1.000
_cell.angle_alpha   90.00
_cell.angle_beta   90.00
_cell.angle_gamma   90.00
#
_symmetry.space_group_name_H-M   'P 1'
#
loop_
_entity.id
_entity.type
_entity.pdbx_description
1 polymer ?
#
loop_
_entity_poly.entity_id
_entity_poly.type
_entity_poly.pdbx_seq_one_letter_code
_entity_poly.pdbx_strand_id
1 'polypeptide(L)'
;MFNFNFSILTILILISQNILLLNEETLILFCFILFCIIAFNKLNKSISLDFSERAHKIENSLIESLNKVLKSLRTHNELQILSNNTVSNFKFLKNHFYILTKMFGKKLPEYKLQKLQFLYTKKLIFTQRLEQQTTKLIALLLSQKLYKLTHIKHFYTHQLKISSFLCFYKISLREYLEII
;
A
#
# COMPACT_ATOMS: atom_id res chain seq x y z
N MET A 1 -1.14 28.00 81.98
CA MET A 1 -0.84 27.67 83.39
C MET A 1 -2.15 27.33 84.07
N PHE A 2 -2.49 26.05 84.16
CA PHE A 2 -3.57 25.64 85.08
C PHE A 2 -3.06 25.93 86.49
N ASN A 3 -3.72 26.82 87.23
CA ASN A 3 -3.34 27.13 88.60
C ASN A 3 -3.57 25.88 89.45
N PHE A 4 -2.50 25.12 89.71
CA PHE A 4 -2.52 23.91 90.54
C PHE A 4 -3.26 24.13 91.86
N ASN A 5 -3.08 25.31 92.48
CA ASN A 5 -3.79 25.69 93.69
C ASN A 5 -5.32 25.72 93.51
N PHE A 6 -5.83 26.19 92.38
CA PHE A 6 -7.27 26.23 92.10
C PHE A 6 -7.85 24.82 91.87
N SER A 7 -7.07 23.94 91.25
CA SER A 7 -7.43 22.53 91.09
C SER A 7 -7.48 21.79 92.43
N ILE A 8 -6.53 22.06 93.34
CA ILE A 8 -6.51 21.44 94.67
C ILE A 8 -7.68 21.95 95.52
N LEU A 9 -7.97 23.25 95.45
CA LEU A 9 -9.07 23.87 96.20
C LEU A 9 -10.44 23.35 95.75
N THR A 10 -10.63 23.18 94.44
CA THR A 10 -11.87 22.59 93.88
C THR A 10 -12.03 21.12 94.26
N ILE A 11 -10.95 20.32 94.25
CA ILE A 11 -10.97 18.93 94.73
C ILE A 11 -11.33 18.87 96.22
N LEU A 12 -10.75 19.74 97.06
CA LEU A 12 -11.06 19.82 98.49
C LEU A 12 -12.53 20.19 98.75
N ILE A 13 -13.11 21.10 97.96
CA ILE A 13 -14.53 21.47 98.05
C ILE A 13 -15.43 20.29 97.61
N LEU A 14 -15.05 19.56 96.56
CA LEU A 14 -15.80 18.39 96.08
C LEU A 14 -15.80 17.23 97.09
N ILE A 15 -14.69 17.05 97.81
CA ILE A 15 -14.58 16.08 98.91
C ILE A 15 -15.41 16.54 100.11
N SER A 16 -15.34 17.83 100.49
CA SER A 16 -16.08 18.34 101.66
C SER A 16 -17.59 18.34 101.48
N GLN A 17 -18.07 18.46 100.23
CA GLN A 17 -19.49 18.32 99.88
C GLN A 17 -19.95 16.86 99.73
N ASN A 18 -19.09 15.87 99.99
CA ASN A 18 -19.33 14.42 99.78
C ASN A 18 -19.78 14.04 98.35
N ILE A 19 -19.55 14.92 97.36
CA ILE A 19 -19.87 14.64 95.94
C ILE A 19 -18.86 13.62 95.39
N LEU A 20 -17.61 13.71 95.84
CA LEU A 20 -16.53 12.78 95.53
C LEU A 20 -16.14 12.02 96.80
N LEU A 21 -16.63 10.80 96.93
CA LEU A 21 -16.21 9.90 98.00
C LEU A 21 -14.88 9.26 97.57
N LEU A 22 -13.79 9.57 98.27
CA LEU A 22 -12.46 9.08 97.93
C LEU A 22 -12.38 7.58 98.24
N ASN A 23 -12.74 6.75 97.27
CA ASN A 23 -12.73 5.30 97.36
C ASN A 23 -11.72 4.70 96.37
N GLU A 24 -11.36 3.42 96.54
CA GLU A 24 -10.45 2.69 95.64
C GLU A 24 -10.89 2.78 94.17
N GLU A 25 -12.19 2.69 93.91
CA GLU A 25 -12.78 2.81 92.57
C GLU A 25 -12.55 4.19 91.94
N THR A 26 -12.61 5.27 92.73
CA THR A 26 -12.38 6.65 92.23
C THR A 26 -10.91 6.90 91.91
N LEU A 27 -9.99 6.24 92.63
CA LEU A 27 -8.56 6.28 92.35
C LEU A 27 -8.22 5.50 91.08
N ILE A 28 -8.86 4.35 90.87
CA ILE A 28 -8.78 3.58 89.61
C ILE A 28 -9.29 4.43 88.43
N LEU A 29 -10.42 5.14 88.60
CA LEU A 29 -10.96 6.03 87.57
C LEU A 29 -9.98 7.15 87.21
N PHE A 30 -9.35 7.78 88.20
CA PHE A 30 -8.36 8.84 87.95
C PHE A 30 -7.12 8.30 87.22
N CYS A 31 -6.64 7.12 87.61
CA CYS A 31 -5.54 6.43 86.93
C CYS A 31 -5.89 6.09 85.48
N PHE A 32 -7.14 5.64 85.23
CA PHE A 32 -7.63 5.36 83.88
C PHE A 32 -7.70 6.63 83.01
N ILE A 33 -8.20 7.75 83.54
CA ILE A 33 -8.25 9.03 82.83
C ILE A 33 -6.83 9.49 82.46
N LEU A 34 -5.88 9.44 83.41
CA LEU A 34 -4.48 9.76 83.15
C LEU A 34 -3.87 8.84 82.09
N PHE A 35 -4.13 7.54 82.17
CA PHE A 35 -3.70 6.57 81.17
C PHE A 35 -4.27 6.92 79.78
N CYS A 36 -5.57 7.21 79.66
CA CYS A 36 -6.20 7.60 78.41
C CYS A 36 -5.57 8.87 77.82
N ILE A 37 -5.28 9.89 78.63
CA ILE A 37 -4.63 11.13 78.16
C ILE A 37 -3.21 10.84 77.66
N ILE A 38 -2.43 10.06 78.40
CA ILE A 38 -1.05 9.71 78.02
C ILE A 38 -1.05 8.84 76.76
N ALA A 39 -1.92 7.84 76.70
CA ALA A 39 -2.09 6.96 75.56
C ALA A 39 -2.51 7.75 74.32
N PHE A 40 -3.50 8.64 74.45
CA PHE A 40 -3.95 9.50 73.36
C PHE A 40 -2.82 10.40 72.86
N ASN A 41 -2.11 11.11 73.75
CA ASN A 41 -1.03 12.02 73.35
C ASN A 41 0.12 11.28 72.66
N LYS A 42 0.45 10.06 73.11
CA LYS A 42 1.53 9.26 72.53
C LYS A 42 1.14 8.61 71.21
N LEU A 43 -0.08 8.08 71.11
CA LEU A 43 -0.57 7.36 69.93
C LEU A 43 -1.05 8.29 68.81
N ASN A 44 -1.60 9.47 69.16
CA ASN A 44 -2.14 10.41 68.17
C ASN A 44 -1.09 10.78 67.11
N LYS A 45 0.15 11.05 67.53
CA LYS A 45 1.24 11.38 66.60
C LYS A 45 1.61 10.21 65.68
N SER A 46 1.68 8.98 66.19
CA SER A 46 1.98 7.81 65.35
C SER A 46 0.84 7.50 64.38
N ILE A 47 -0.40 7.63 64.84
CA ILE A 47 -1.59 7.37 64.03
C ILE A 47 -1.73 8.42 62.92
N SER A 48 -1.54 9.69 63.23
CA SER A 48 -1.63 10.77 62.22
C SER A 48 -0.53 10.66 61.16
N LEU A 49 0.69 10.28 61.56
CA LEU A 49 1.78 10.03 60.63
C LEU A 49 1.47 8.85 59.69
N ASP A 50 1.02 7.70 60.23
CA ASP A 50 0.67 6.53 59.40
C ASP A 50 -0.49 6.86 58.43
N PHE A 51 -1.52 7.59 58.89
CA PHE A 51 -2.58 8.05 57.99
C PHE A 51 -2.07 8.98 56.90
N SER A 52 -1.19 9.92 57.22
CA SER A 52 -0.61 10.84 56.23
C SER A 52 0.25 10.11 55.19
N GLU A 53 1.04 9.12 55.63
CA GLU A 53 1.89 8.33 54.75
C GLU A 53 1.04 7.45 53.82
N ARG A 54 -0.01 6.82 54.35
CA ARG A 54 -0.97 6.04 53.55
C ARG A 54 -1.71 6.91 52.55
N ALA A 55 -2.15 8.10 52.96
CA ALA A 55 -2.83 9.04 52.07
C ALA A 55 -1.92 9.41 50.89
N HIS A 56 -0.66 9.77 51.15
CA HIS A 56 0.31 10.07 50.08
C HIS A 56 0.62 8.85 49.19
N LYS A 57 0.73 7.65 49.75
CA LYS A 57 0.91 6.43 48.93
C LYS A 57 -0.27 6.19 48.00
N ILE A 58 -1.49 6.36 48.49
CA ILE A 58 -2.70 6.21 47.68
C ILE A 58 -2.74 7.29 46.59
N GLU A 59 -2.50 8.54 46.93
CA GLU A 59 -2.44 9.66 45.98
C GLU A 59 -1.43 9.39 44.86
N ASN A 60 -0.19 9.04 45.20
CA ASN A 60 0.85 8.75 44.22
C ASN A 60 0.46 7.57 43.33
N SER A 61 -0.11 6.50 43.91
CA SER A 61 -0.56 5.34 43.13
C SER A 61 -1.67 5.68 42.13
N LEU A 62 -2.58 6.59 42.50
CA LEU A 62 -3.65 7.07 41.64
C LEU A 62 -3.10 7.95 40.52
N ILE A 63 -2.20 8.87 40.84
CA ILE A 63 -1.53 9.74 39.84
C ILE A 63 -0.78 8.89 38.82
N GLU A 64 0.01 7.92 39.27
CA GLU A 64 0.74 7.01 38.38
C GLU A 64 -0.20 6.19 37.49
N SER A 65 -1.29 5.68 38.06
CA SER A 65 -2.28 4.89 37.32
C SER A 65 -2.97 5.74 36.25
N LEU A 66 -3.38 6.96 36.60
CA LEU A 66 -3.98 7.92 35.66
C LEU A 66 -3.00 8.29 34.54
N ASN A 67 -1.74 8.55 34.87
CA ASN A 67 -0.71 8.86 33.88
C ASN A 67 -0.48 7.68 32.91
N LYS A 68 -0.49 6.44 33.40
CA LYS A 68 -0.42 5.24 32.55
C LYS A 68 -1.61 5.13 31.61
N VAL A 69 -2.83 5.36 32.11
CA VAL A 69 -4.05 5.35 31.30
C VAL A 69 -4.03 6.45 30.24
N LEU A 70 -3.67 7.68 30.60
CA LEU A 70 -3.54 8.79 29.66
C LEU A 70 -2.52 8.50 28.56
N LYS A 71 -1.36 7.95 28.92
CA LYS A 71 -0.35 7.53 27.94
C LYS A 71 -0.90 6.45 27.01
N SER A 72 -1.58 5.45 27.55
CA SER A 72 -2.19 4.38 26.75
C SER A 72 -3.23 4.92 25.77
N LEU A 73 -4.14 5.78 26.23
CA LEU A 73 -5.16 6.41 25.39
C LEU A 73 -4.54 7.26 24.27
N ARG A 74 -3.49 8.03 24.59
CA ARG A 74 -2.77 8.82 23.58
C ARG A 74 -2.15 7.93 22.51
N THR A 75 -1.43 6.88 22.92
CA THR A 75 -0.84 5.92 21.97
C THR A 75 -1.88 5.21 21.12
N HIS A 76 -3.03 4.87 21.70
CA HIS A 76 -4.13 4.24 20.97
C HIS A 76 -4.70 5.18 19.90
N ASN A 77 -4.89 6.45 20.23
CA ASN A 77 -5.40 7.45 19.28
C ASN A 77 -4.38 7.72 18.15
N GLU A 78 -3.09 7.83 18.47
CA GLU A 78 -2.02 7.97 17.48
C GLU A 78 -1.98 6.76 16.52
N LEU A 79 -2.10 5.54 17.05
CA LEU A 79 -2.19 4.31 16.24
C LEU A 79 -3.45 4.28 15.37
N GLN A 80 -4.59 4.75 15.87
CA GLN A 80 -5.83 4.80 15.11
C GLN A 80 -5.73 5.76 13.92
N ILE A 81 -5.12 6.93 14.12
CA ILE A 81 -4.86 7.91 13.05
C ILE A 81 -3.92 7.29 11.99
N LEU A 82 -2.83 6.66 12.42
CA LEU A 82 -1.91 5.97 11.52
C LEU A 82 -2.62 4.87 10.74
N SER A 83 -3.45 4.07 11.40
CA SER A 83 -4.23 3.01 10.75
C SER A 83 -5.16 3.59 9.68
N ASN A 84 -5.92 4.65 9.99
CA ASN A 84 -6.78 5.31 9.02
C ASN A 84 -6.00 5.87 7.82
N ASN A 85 -4.82 6.45 8.06
CA ASN A 85 -3.93 6.92 7.00
C ASN A 85 -3.39 5.77 6.14
N THR A 86 -3.05 4.62 6.72
CA THR A 86 -2.64 3.45 5.94
C THR A 86 -3.78 2.94 5.05
N VAL A 87 -5.01 2.88 5.56
CA VAL A 87 -6.20 2.48 4.80
C VAL A 87 -6.45 3.43 3.62
N SER A 88 -6.34 4.75 3.83
CA SER A 88 -6.49 5.73 2.75
C SER A 88 -5.37 5.59 1.71
N ASN A 89 -4.12 5.40 2.13
CA ASN A 89 -2.98 5.16 1.23
C ASN A 89 -3.16 3.89 0.39
N PHE A 90 -3.65 2.79 0.98
CA PHE A 90 -3.96 1.57 0.22
C PHE A 90 -5.07 1.79 -0.80
N LYS A 91 -6.08 2.62 -0.47
CA LYS A 91 -7.14 2.99 -1.42
C LYS A 91 -6.58 3.80 -2.60
N PHE A 92 -5.67 4.75 -2.35
CA PHE A 92 -4.98 5.47 -3.42
C PHE A 92 -4.13 4.55 -4.28
N LEU A 93 -3.36 3.65 -3.65
CA LEU A 93 -2.52 2.68 -4.35
C LEU A 93 -3.36 1.78 -5.27
N LYS A 94 -4.49 1.27 -4.78
CA LYS A 94 -5.44 0.50 -5.59
C LYS A 94 -5.92 1.28 -6.81
N ASN A 95 -6.26 2.56 -6.64
CA ASN A 95 -6.67 3.41 -7.75
C ASN A 95 -5.55 3.61 -8.77
N HIS A 96 -4.30 3.83 -8.32
CA HIS A 96 -3.15 3.94 -9.21
C HIS A 96 -2.92 2.65 -10.01
N PHE A 97 -2.97 1.49 -9.37
CA PHE A 97 -2.88 0.20 -10.06
C PHE A 97 -4.01 -0.02 -11.07
N TYR A 98 -5.24 0.38 -10.72
CA TYR A 98 -6.37 0.29 -11.65
C TYR A 98 -6.17 1.18 -12.89
N ILE A 99 -5.72 2.43 -12.70
CA ILE A 99 -5.43 3.34 -13.81
C ILE A 99 -4.31 2.78 -14.68
N LEU A 100 -3.24 2.29 -14.06
CA LEU A 100 -2.09 1.73 -14.77
C LEU A 100 -2.48 0.48 -15.57
N THR A 101 -3.17 -0.48 -14.96
CA THR A 101 -3.65 -1.68 -15.66
C THR A 101 -4.61 -1.34 -16.79
N LYS A 102 -5.52 -0.37 -16.61
CA LYS A 102 -6.40 0.13 -17.67
C LYS A 102 -5.61 0.77 -18.81
N MET A 103 -4.57 1.55 -18.52
CA MET A 103 -3.69 2.16 -19.51
C MET A 103 -2.90 1.11 -20.29
N PHE A 104 -2.32 0.11 -19.61
CA PHE A 104 -1.64 -1.00 -20.25
C PHE A 104 -2.59 -1.82 -21.12
N GLY A 105 -3.78 -2.14 -20.62
CA GLY A 105 -4.80 -2.88 -21.37
C GLY A 105 -5.21 -2.21 -22.67
N LYS A 106 -5.17 -0.87 -22.76
CA LYS A 106 -5.46 -0.11 -23.98
C LYS A 106 -4.23 0.09 -24.88
N LYS A 107 -3.12 0.58 -24.33
CA LYS A 107 -1.94 0.97 -25.13
C LYS A 107 -1.13 -0.20 -25.65
N LEU A 108 -1.09 -1.32 -24.92
CA LEU A 108 -0.33 -2.51 -25.33
C LEU A 108 -0.86 -3.13 -26.64
N PRO A 109 -2.18 -3.39 -26.80
CA PRO A 109 -2.70 -3.91 -28.06
C PRO A 109 -2.55 -2.90 -29.20
N GLU A 110 -2.74 -1.59 -28.96
CA GLU A 110 -2.50 -0.54 -29.96
C GLU A 110 -1.06 -0.57 -30.49
N TYR A 111 -0.08 -0.64 -29.59
CA TYR A 111 1.33 -0.75 -29.96
C TYR A 111 1.62 -2.01 -30.77
N LYS A 112 1.04 -3.16 -30.36
CA LYS A 112 1.20 -4.43 -31.09
C LYS A 112 0.62 -4.34 -32.49
N LEU A 113 -0.57 -3.76 -32.64
CA LEU A 113 -1.23 -3.54 -33.93
C LEU A 113 -0.40 -2.61 -34.84
N GLN A 114 0.08 -1.49 -34.31
CA GLN A 114 0.94 -0.56 -35.07
C GLN A 114 2.24 -1.23 -35.54
N LYS A 115 2.89 -2.02 -34.68
CA LYS A 115 4.10 -2.76 -35.03
C LYS A 115 3.84 -3.81 -36.12
N LEU A 116 2.74 -4.54 -36.02
CA LEU A 116 2.32 -5.50 -37.05
C LEU A 116 2.02 -4.78 -38.37
N GLN A 117 1.23 -3.70 -38.33
CA GLN A 117 0.90 -2.91 -39.51
C GLN A 117 2.17 -2.42 -40.22
N PHE A 118 3.13 -1.86 -39.49
CA PHE A 118 4.40 -1.43 -40.06
C PHE A 118 5.17 -2.58 -40.73
N LEU A 119 5.27 -3.74 -40.08
CA LEU A 119 5.96 -4.90 -40.63
C LEU A 119 5.28 -5.44 -41.88
N TYR A 120 3.95 -5.57 -41.88
CA TYR A 120 3.18 -6.05 -43.03
C TYR A 120 3.26 -5.07 -44.20
N THR A 121 3.07 -3.78 -43.96
CA THR A 121 3.18 -2.75 -45.01
C THR A 121 4.57 -2.78 -45.67
N LYS A 122 5.65 -2.91 -44.88
CA LYS A 122 7.01 -3.00 -45.43
C LYS A 122 7.19 -4.26 -46.29
N LYS A 123 6.70 -5.41 -45.83
CA LYS A 123 6.74 -6.66 -46.61
C LYS A 123 5.95 -6.54 -47.91
N LEU A 124 4.75 -5.95 -47.86
CA LEU A 124 3.86 -5.81 -49.02
C LEU A 124 4.50 -4.90 -50.08
N ILE A 125 5.06 -3.76 -49.69
CA ILE A 125 5.81 -2.87 -50.60
C ILE A 125 7.00 -3.60 -51.23
N PHE A 126 7.74 -4.41 -50.46
CA PHE A 126 8.85 -5.18 -50.99
C PHE A 126 8.39 -6.23 -52.00
N THR A 127 7.35 -7.00 -51.69
CA THR A 127 6.75 -7.98 -52.60
C THR A 127 6.26 -7.33 -53.89
N GLN A 128 5.59 -6.19 -53.80
CA GLN A 128 5.12 -5.44 -54.97
C GLN A 128 6.29 -4.97 -55.86
N ARG A 129 7.40 -4.51 -55.26
CA ARG A 129 8.61 -4.13 -56.00
C ARG A 129 9.25 -5.34 -56.68
N LEU A 130 9.33 -6.47 -55.99
CA LEU A 130 9.84 -7.71 -56.58
C LEU A 130 8.98 -8.14 -57.76
N GLU A 131 7.66 -8.16 -57.59
CA GLU A 131 6.71 -8.51 -58.63
C GLU A 131 6.93 -7.64 -59.88
N GLN A 132 6.95 -6.32 -59.72
CA GLN A 132 7.22 -5.39 -60.84
C GLN A 132 8.55 -5.65 -61.56
N GLN A 133 9.62 -5.96 -60.83
CA GLN A 133 10.92 -6.26 -61.44
C GLN A 133 10.91 -7.61 -62.14
N THR A 134 10.28 -8.62 -61.57
CA THR A 134 10.14 -9.94 -62.20
C THR A 134 9.30 -9.85 -63.47
N THR A 135 8.20 -9.09 -63.48
CA THR A 135 7.38 -8.89 -64.68
C THR A 135 8.17 -8.19 -65.78
N LYS A 136 8.98 -7.18 -65.44
CA LYS A 136 9.88 -6.51 -66.41
C LYS A 136 10.91 -7.49 -66.97
N LEU A 137 11.54 -8.29 -66.12
CA LEU A 137 12.52 -9.29 -66.54
C LEU A 137 11.90 -10.32 -67.49
N ILE A 138 10.72 -10.85 -67.14
CA ILE A 138 9.98 -11.81 -67.97
C ILE A 138 9.64 -11.19 -69.33
N ALA A 139 9.10 -9.96 -69.35
CA ALA A 139 8.77 -9.26 -70.59
C ALA A 139 10.01 -9.04 -71.48
N LEU A 140 11.16 -8.69 -70.87
CA LEU A 140 12.42 -8.51 -71.59
C LEU A 140 12.97 -9.83 -72.14
N LEU A 141 12.92 -10.91 -71.36
CA LEU A 141 13.32 -12.24 -71.83
C LEU A 141 12.44 -12.74 -72.99
N LEU A 142 11.13 -12.52 -72.90
CA LEU A 142 10.18 -12.86 -73.96
C LEU A 142 10.46 -12.06 -75.24
N SER A 143 10.64 -10.75 -75.13
CA SER A 143 10.93 -9.90 -76.30
C SER A 143 12.26 -10.28 -76.96
N GLN A 144 13.29 -10.60 -76.18
CA GLN A 144 14.59 -11.04 -76.70
C GLN A 144 14.52 -12.40 -77.38
N LYS A 145 13.76 -13.35 -76.82
CA LYS A 145 13.50 -14.65 -77.47
C LYS A 145 12.74 -14.48 -78.78
N LEU A 146 11.69 -13.67 -78.79
CA LEU A 146 10.91 -13.36 -80.00
C LEU A 146 11.79 -12.71 -81.06
N TYR A 147 12.62 -11.72 -80.69
CA TYR A 147 13.57 -11.09 -81.60
C TYR A 147 14.57 -12.08 -82.20
N LYS A 148 15.13 -12.99 -81.41
CA LYS A 148 16.02 -14.04 -81.93
C LYS A 148 15.29 -14.96 -82.91
N LEU A 149 14.07 -15.39 -82.57
CA LEU A 149 13.25 -16.23 -83.45
C LEU A 149 12.93 -15.52 -84.78
N THR A 150 12.53 -14.24 -84.73
CA THR A 150 12.23 -13.47 -85.94
C THR A 150 13.48 -13.22 -86.78
N HIS A 151 14.61 -12.90 -86.15
CA HIS A 151 15.89 -12.72 -86.85
C HIS A 151 16.36 -14.01 -87.53
N ILE A 152 16.31 -15.15 -86.81
CA ILE A 152 16.64 -16.47 -87.37
C ILE A 152 15.71 -16.81 -88.53
N LYS A 153 14.40 -16.61 -88.36
CA LYS A 153 13.41 -16.82 -89.42
C LYS A 153 13.72 -15.97 -90.65
N HIS A 154 13.99 -14.68 -90.45
CA HIS A 154 14.33 -13.75 -91.52
C HIS A 154 15.63 -14.14 -92.26
N PHE A 155 16.67 -14.54 -91.52
CA PHE A 155 17.93 -15.03 -92.09
C PHE A 155 17.72 -16.25 -92.99
N TYR A 156 16.97 -17.26 -92.51
CA TYR A 156 16.67 -18.45 -93.30
C TYR A 156 15.78 -18.17 -94.51
N THR A 157 14.82 -17.24 -94.42
CA THR A 157 13.92 -16.93 -95.55
C THR A 157 14.57 -16.06 -96.61
N HIS A 158 15.42 -15.09 -96.25
CA HIS A 158 15.93 -14.09 -97.20
C HIS A 158 17.40 -14.30 -97.62
N GLN A 159 18.27 -14.80 -96.74
CA GLN A 159 19.71 -14.87 -97.03
C GLN A 159 20.16 -16.26 -97.52
N LEU A 160 19.62 -17.35 -96.95
CA LEU A 160 20.08 -18.71 -97.29
C LEU A 160 19.41 -19.31 -98.54
N LYS A 161 18.20 -18.86 -98.95
CA LYS A 161 17.46 -19.32 -100.15
C LYS A 161 17.45 -20.85 -100.39
N ILE A 162 17.48 -21.66 -99.33
CA ILE A 162 17.37 -23.13 -99.43
C ILE A 162 15.89 -23.48 -99.58
N SER A 163 15.53 -24.24 -100.63
CA SER A 163 14.14 -24.55 -101.01
C SER A 163 13.32 -25.25 -99.92
N SER A 164 13.95 -26.08 -99.08
CA SER A 164 13.30 -26.78 -97.97
C SER A 164 12.81 -25.83 -96.87
N PHE A 165 13.51 -24.72 -96.61
CA PHE A 165 13.13 -23.74 -95.58
C PHE A 165 12.11 -22.71 -96.07
N LEU A 166 12.03 -22.45 -97.37
CA LEU A 166 10.95 -21.64 -97.96
C LEU A 166 9.58 -22.34 -97.87
N CYS A 167 9.58 -23.67 -97.70
CA CYS A 167 8.36 -24.47 -97.53
C CYS A 167 7.72 -24.28 -96.14
N PHE A 168 8.42 -23.73 -95.14
CA PHE A 168 7.85 -23.48 -93.81
C PHE A 168 6.60 -22.60 -93.86
N TYR A 169 6.56 -21.59 -94.74
CA TYR A 169 5.37 -20.76 -94.92
C TYR A 169 4.18 -21.58 -95.45
N LYS A 170 4.43 -22.51 -96.39
CA LYS A 170 3.39 -23.40 -96.93
C LYS A 170 2.90 -24.43 -95.90
N ILE A 171 3.80 -24.96 -95.07
CA ILE A 171 3.46 -25.90 -93.98
C ILE A 171 2.67 -25.18 -92.88
N SER A 172 3.11 -24.01 -92.42
CA SER A 172 2.38 -23.25 -91.40
C SER A 172 1.01 -22.77 -91.89
N LEU A 173 0.90 -22.42 -93.18
CA LEU A 173 -0.37 -21.99 -93.77
C LEU A 173 -1.33 -23.17 -93.96
N ARG A 174 -0.79 -24.38 -94.22
CA ARG A 174 -1.57 -25.62 -94.24
C ARG A 174 -2.05 -26.03 -92.86
N GLU A 175 -1.20 -25.99 -91.83
CA GLU A 175 -1.60 -26.27 -90.45
C GLU A 175 -2.67 -25.28 -89.96
N TYR A 176 -2.55 -23.99 -90.29
CA TYR A 176 -3.56 -22.99 -89.93
C TYR A 176 -4.91 -23.20 -90.64
N LEU A 177 -4.88 -23.68 -91.89
CA LEU A 177 -6.09 -24.03 -92.65
C LEU A 177 -6.72 -25.37 -92.21
N GLU A 178 -5.94 -26.31 -91.65
CA GLU A 178 -6.45 -27.57 -91.08
C GLU A 178 -6.98 -27.41 -89.64
N ILE A 179 -6.62 -26.32 -88.94
CA ILE A 179 -7.08 -26.00 -87.57
C ILE A 179 -8.40 -25.19 -87.56
N ILE A 180 -8.79 -24.57 -88.69
CA ILE A 180 -10.09 -23.91 -88.89
C ILE A 180 -11.10 -24.93 -89.43
#